data_AF-A0A842PCM4-F1
#
_entry.id   AF-A0A842PCM4-F1
#
_cell.length_a   1.000
_cell.length_b   1.000
_cell.length_c   1.000
_cell.angle_alpha   90.00
_cell.angle_beta   90.00
_cell.angle_gamma   90.00
#
_symmetry.space_group_name_H-M   'P 1'
#
loop_
_entity.id
_entity.type
_entity.pdbx_description
1 polymer ?
#
loop_
_entity_poly.entity_id
_entity_poly.type
_entity_poly.pdbx_seq_one_letter_code
_entity_poly.pdbx_strand_id
1 'polypeptide(L)'
;MEKIPAWIERLLLPKLNEITGEIKALHTRIDSVEKEVVGLRREMLTKFDATDAKIESLRNETKRDFNSLRNEMLSKFESVDVKFESADTKVAALDAKVESLRNEMLSKFESVDSRFDSLEAKIPVMEKIAAFEVRLAEIEKKLSVHA
;
A
#
# COMPACT_ATOMS: atom_id res chain seq x y z
N MET A 1 -4.20 93.36 -49.23
CA MET A 1 -3.74 92.50 -48.11
C MET A 1 -4.34 93.08 -46.84
N GLU A 2 -5.43 92.51 -46.34
CA GLU A 2 -6.03 92.94 -45.08
C GLU A 2 -5.06 92.62 -43.94
N LYS A 3 -4.76 93.61 -43.08
CA LYS A 3 -3.91 93.39 -41.90
C LYS A 3 -4.70 92.58 -40.87
N ILE A 4 -4.04 91.61 -40.26
CA ILE A 4 -4.62 90.85 -39.14
C ILE A 4 -5.01 91.85 -38.03
N PRO A 5 -6.25 91.80 -37.52
CA PRO A 5 -6.66 92.66 -36.41
C PRO A 5 -5.79 92.46 -35.15
N ALA A 6 -5.43 93.55 -34.48
CA ALA A 6 -4.51 93.53 -33.33
C ALA A 6 -4.96 92.63 -32.16
N TRP A 7 -6.27 92.42 -32.00
CA TRP A 7 -6.80 91.50 -30.97
C TRP A 7 -6.47 90.03 -31.27
N ILE A 8 -6.38 89.66 -32.55
CA ILE A 8 -5.93 88.33 -32.98
C ILE A 8 -4.45 88.15 -32.63
N GLU A 9 -3.61 89.14 -32.93
CA GLU A 9 -2.17 89.05 -32.66
C GLU A 9 -1.85 89.00 -31.16
N ARG A 10 -2.59 89.76 -30.36
CA ARG A 10 -2.23 89.99 -28.96
C ARG A 10 -2.92 89.05 -27.98
N LEU A 11 -4.11 88.54 -28.32
CA LEU A 11 -4.90 87.67 -27.45
C LEU A 11 -5.02 86.24 -27.98
N LEU A 12 -5.29 86.05 -29.27
CA LEU A 12 -5.52 84.71 -29.84
C LEU A 12 -4.23 83.96 -30.20
N LEU A 13 -3.26 84.61 -30.86
CA LEU A 13 -2.02 83.93 -31.28
C LEU A 13 -1.28 83.24 -30.12
N PRO A 14 -1.11 83.86 -28.93
CA PRO A 14 -0.47 83.18 -27.81
C PRO A 14 -1.20 81.90 -27.37
N LYS A 15 -2.54 81.95 -27.29
CA LYS A 15 -3.37 80.80 -26.92
C LYS A 15 -3.30 79.68 -27.96
N LEU A 16 -3.24 80.04 -29.24
CA LEU A 16 -3.09 79.05 -30.33
C LEU A 16 -1.71 78.37 -30.30
N ASN A 17 -0.65 79.12 -29.98
CA ASN A 17 0.69 78.56 -29.80
C ASN A 17 0.78 77.64 -28.58
N GLU A 18 0.14 78.01 -27.46
CA GLU A 18 0.02 77.19 -26.25
C GLU A 18 -0.68 75.87 -26.55
N ILE A 19 -1.85 75.91 -27.19
CA ILE A 19 -2.60 74.71 -27.64
C ILE A 19 -1.76 73.85 -28.58
N THR A 20 -1.03 74.46 -29.51
CA THR A 20 -0.14 73.72 -30.41
C THR A 20 0.97 72.99 -29.65
N GLY A 21 1.50 73.61 -28.59
CA GLY A 21 2.48 72.99 -27.69
C GLY A 21 1.89 71.82 -26.89
N GLU A 22 0.70 72.00 -26.31
CA GLU A 22 -0.02 70.96 -25.59
C GLU A 22 -0.35 69.75 -26.49
N ILE A 23 -0.82 70.00 -27.72
CA ILE A 23 -1.08 68.96 -28.71
C ILE A 23 0.19 68.16 -29.04
N LYS A 24 1.34 68.82 -29.18
CA LYS A 24 2.62 68.12 -29.39
C LYS A 24 3.00 67.27 -28.19
N ALA A 25 2.83 67.80 -26.97
CA ALA A 25 3.10 67.05 -25.75
C ALA A 25 2.17 65.84 -25.60
N LEU A 26 0.88 65.98 -25.96
CA LEU A 26 -0.08 64.88 -25.97
C LEU A 26 0.29 63.80 -26.99
N HIS A 27 0.70 64.16 -28.21
CA HIS A 27 1.19 63.16 -29.19
C HIS A 27 2.37 62.36 -28.64
N THR A 28 3.38 63.03 -28.07
CA THR A 28 4.52 62.33 -27.47
C THR A 28 4.10 61.39 -26.34
N ARG A 29 3.12 61.79 -25.51
CA ARG A 29 2.58 60.94 -24.44
C ARG A 29 1.81 59.74 -25.00
N ILE A 30 1.01 59.94 -26.05
CA ILE A 30 0.29 58.86 -26.74
C ILE A 30 1.28 57.85 -27.31
N ASP A 31 2.31 58.31 -28.03
CA ASP A 31 3.36 57.43 -28.58
C ASP A 31 4.08 56.61 -27.48
N SER A 32 4.30 57.23 -26.32
CA SER A 32 4.90 56.55 -25.17
C SER A 32 3.98 55.48 -24.60
N VAL A 33 2.69 55.80 -24.40
CA VAL A 33 1.70 54.84 -23.89
C VAL A 33 1.49 53.69 -24.86
N GLU A 34 1.44 53.93 -26.17
CA GLU A 34 1.33 52.88 -27.18
C GLU A 34 2.50 51.89 -27.09
N LYS A 35 3.73 52.39 -26.92
CA LYS A 35 4.91 51.54 -26.73
C LYS A 35 4.84 50.72 -25.44
N GLU A 36 4.42 51.33 -24.33
CA GLU A 36 4.24 50.62 -23.05
C GLU A 36 3.16 49.54 -23.15
N VAL A 37 2.02 49.82 -23.78
CA VAL A 37 0.94 48.85 -23.99
C VAL A 37 1.39 47.68 -24.87
N VAL A 38 2.14 47.95 -25.93
CA VAL A 38 2.73 46.89 -26.77
C VAL A 38 3.75 46.06 -25.98
N GLY A 39 4.55 46.71 -25.12
CA GLY A 39 5.50 46.05 -24.22
C GLY A 39 4.79 45.11 -23.23
N LEU A 40 3.78 45.61 -22.52
CA LEU A 40 2.98 44.85 -21.57
C LEU A 40 2.27 43.67 -22.24
N ARG A 41 1.69 43.88 -23.44
CA ARG A 41 1.05 42.80 -24.20
C ARG A 41 2.04 41.70 -24.56
N ARG A 42 3.27 42.05 -24.97
CA ARG A 42 4.31 41.07 -25.27
C ARG A 42 4.71 40.29 -24.02
N GLU A 43 4.98 40.97 -22.91
CA GLU A 43 5.34 40.32 -21.66
C GLU A 43 4.24 39.37 -21.16
N MET A 44 2.98 39.79 -21.28
CA MET A 44 1.82 38.98 -20.93
C MET A 44 1.74 37.70 -21.77
N LEU A 45 1.90 37.79 -23.09
CA LEU A 45 1.90 36.61 -23.97
C LEU A 45 3.03 35.64 -23.58
N THR A 46 4.25 36.13 -23.37
CA THR A 46 5.37 35.30 -22.93
C THR A 46 5.10 34.60 -21.59
N LYS A 47 4.49 35.31 -20.63
CA LYS A 47 4.11 34.73 -19.34
C LYS A 47 3.01 33.68 -19.47
N PHE A 48 2.05 33.88 -20.38
CA PHE A 48 1.03 32.88 -20.67
C PHE A 48 1.63 31.62 -21.30
N ASP A 49 2.47 31.76 -22.33
CA ASP A 49 3.15 30.62 -22.96
C ASP A 49 3.99 29.83 -21.94
N ALA A 50 4.70 30.52 -21.06
CA ALA A 50 5.47 29.89 -19.98
C ALA A 50 4.56 29.17 -18.97
N THR A 51 3.38 29.73 -18.68
CA THR A 51 2.41 29.13 -17.77
C THR A 51 1.78 27.89 -18.39
N ASP A 52 1.40 27.94 -19.67
CA ASP A 52 0.85 26.79 -20.41
C ASP A 52 1.87 25.65 -20.47
N ALA A 53 3.13 25.95 -20.77
CA ALA A 53 4.20 24.96 -20.75
C ALA A 53 4.37 24.31 -19.36
N LYS A 54 4.30 25.12 -18.29
CA LYS A 54 4.39 24.60 -16.91
C LYS A 54 3.20 23.73 -16.54
N ILE A 55 1.98 24.13 -16.93
CA ILE A 55 0.76 23.35 -16.71
C ILE A 55 0.85 22.00 -17.43
N GLU A 56 1.29 22.00 -18.69
CA GLU A 56 1.45 20.76 -19.46
C GLU A 56 2.51 19.84 -18.86
N SER A 57 3.63 20.40 -18.40
CA SER A 57 4.66 19.64 -17.68
C SER A 57 4.11 19.00 -16.40
N LEU A 58 3.42 19.76 -15.56
CA LEU A 58 2.83 19.26 -14.31
C LEU A 58 1.77 18.20 -14.57
N ARG A 59 0.96 18.35 -15.62
CA ARG A 59 -0.05 17.36 -16.02
C ARG A 59 0.61 16.04 -16.43
N ASN A 60 1.69 16.11 -17.20
CA ASN A 60 2.42 14.93 -17.66
C ASN A 60 3.20 14.24 -16.55
N GLU A 61 3.79 15.00 -15.63
CA GLU A 61 4.41 14.45 -14.41
C GLU A 61 3.39 13.74 -13.54
N THR A 62 2.29 14.43 -13.19
CA THR A 62 1.21 13.84 -12.39
C THR A 62 0.65 12.56 -13.01
N LYS A 63 0.44 12.54 -14.33
CA LYS A 63 -0.04 11.35 -15.04
C LYS A 63 0.96 10.19 -14.98
N ARG A 64 2.26 10.48 -15.11
CA ARG A 64 3.31 9.44 -15.01
C ARG A 64 3.38 8.86 -13.60
N ASP A 65 3.41 9.72 -12.59
CA ASP A 65 3.54 9.31 -11.20
C ASP A 65 2.32 8.51 -10.75
N PHE A 66 1.11 8.95 -11.11
CA PHE A 66 -0.13 8.23 -10.82
C PHE A 66 -0.15 6.84 -11.47
N ASN A 67 0.24 6.73 -12.74
CA ASN A 67 0.31 5.44 -13.43
C ASN A 67 1.37 4.52 -12.82
N SER A 68 2.53 5.07 -12.46
CA SER A 68 3.60 4.31 -11.80
C SER A 68 3.13 3.74 -10.46
N LEU A 69 2.53 4.59 -9.61
CA LEU A 69 2.00 4.19 -8.32
C LEU A 69 0.90 3.13 -8.46
N ARG A 70 -0.03 3.33 -9.41
CA ARG A 70 -1.11 2.37 -9.69
C ARG A 70 -0.55 1.00 -10.07
N ASN A 71 0.46 0.96 -10.95
CA ASN A 71 1.06 -0.29 -11.40
C ASN A 71 1.83 -0.99 -10.28
N GLU A 72 2.58 -0.23 -9.47
CA GLU A 72 3.27 -0.79 -8.30
C GLU A 72 2.28 -1.39 -7.29
N MET A 73 1.17 -0.68 -7.02
CA MET A 73 0.12 -1.18 -6.15
C MET A 73 -0.51 -2.47 -6.67
N LEU A 74 -0.88 -2.53 -7.96
CA LEU A 74 -1.44 -3.73 -8.57
C LEU A 74 -0.49 -4.93 -8.43
N SER A 75 0.79 -4.74 -8.75
CA SER A 75 1.80 -5.80 -8.61
C SER A 75 1.98 -6.26 -7.16
N LYS A 76 1.93 -5.33 -6.20
CA LYS A 76 1.97 -5.68 -4.76
C LYS A 76 0.75 -6.48 -4.33
N PHE A 77 -0.45 -6.13 -4.81
CA PHE A 77 -1.67 -6.88 -4.51
C PHE A 77 -1.63 -8.29 -5.10
N GLU A 78 -1.23 -8.45 -6.36
CA GLU A 78 -1.03 -9.77 -6.98
C GLU A 78 -0.03 -10.62 -6.20
N SER A 79 1.08 -10.02 -5.73
CA SER A 79 2.06 -10.72 -4.88
C SER A 79 1.48 -11.16 -3.54
N VAL A 80 0.58 -10.35 -2.96
CA VAL A 80 -0.12 -10.67 -1.71
C VAL A 80 -1.10 -11.82 -1.95
N ASP A 81 -1.90 -11.78 -3.01
CA ASP A 81 -2.86 -12.84 -3.35
C ASP A 81 -2.16 -14.20 -3.48
N VAL A 82 -1.04 -14.27 -4.22
CA VAL A 82 -0.24 -15.49 -4.34
C VAL A 82 0.29 -16.00 -2.99
N LYS A 83 0.68 -15.09 -2.09
CA LYS A 83 1.14 -15.48 -0.73
C LYS A 83 -0.01 -16.03 0.11
N PHE A 84 -1.21 -15.48 -0.01
CA PHE A 84 -2.39 -15.98 0.68
C PHE A 84 -2.81 -17.35 0.15
N GLU A 85 -2.85 -17.55 -1.17
CA GLU A 85 -3.12 -18.87 -1.76
C GLU A 85 -2.10 -19.94 -1.29
N SER A 86 -0.81 -19.57 -1.20
CA SER A 86 0.22 -20.44 -0.66
C SER A 86 0.02 -20.73 0.83
N ALA A 87 -0.43 -19.75 1.60
CA ALA A 87 -0.72 -19.91 3.03
C ALA A 87 -1.91 -20.85 3.24
N ASP A 88 -3.01 -20.66 2.50
CA ASP A 88 -4.20 -21.52 2.55
C ASP A 88 -3.85 -22.97 2.23
N THR A 89 -3.02 -23.19 1.20
CA THR A 89 -2.53 -24.53 0.85
C THR A 89 -1.72 -25.17 1.98
N LYS A 90 -0.86 -24.40 2.66
CA LYS A 90 -0.07 -24.89 3.79
C LYS A 90 -0.93 -25.20 5.01
N VAL A 91 -1.94 -24.38 5.29
CA VAL A 91 -2.89 -24.61 6.38
C VAL A 91 -3.69 -25.87 6.13
N ALA A 92 -4.24 -26.06 4.93
CA ALA A 92 -4.96 -27.29 4.57
C ALA A 92 -4.08 -28.54 4.70
N ALA A 93 -2.80 -28.46 4.31
CA ALA A 93 -1.85 -29.56 4.48
C ALA A 93 -1.53 -29.85 5.96
N LEU A 94 -1.44 -28.81 6.80
CA LEU A 94 -1.27 -28.96 8.24
C LEU A 94 -2.49 -29.61 8.89
N ASP A 95 -3.70 -29.19 8.52
CA ASP A 95 -4.95 -29.78 9.01
C ASP A 95 -5.01 -31.28 8.70
N ALA A 96 -4.69 -31.67 7.45
CA ALA A 96 -4.62 -33.07 7.05
C ALA A 96 -3.57 -33.87 7.84
N LYS A 97 -2.40 -33.28 8.10
CA LYS A 97 -1.35 -33.93 8.90
C LYS A 97 -1.74 -34.09 10.36
N VAL A 98 -2.38 -33.08 10.95
CA VAL A 98 -2.90 -33.14 12.32
C VAL A 98 -3.96 -34.23 12.44
N GLU A 99 -4.85 -34.34 11.46
CA GLU A 99 -5.88 -35.38 11.45
C GLU A 99 -5.28 -36.78 11.30
N SER A 100 -4.28 -36.94 10.42
CA SER A 100 -3.55 -38.21 10.29
C SER A 100 -2.85 -38.60 11.60
N LEU A 101 -2.19 -37.66 12.28
CA LEU A 101 -1.52 -37.92 13.55
C LEU A 101 -2.51 -38.27 14.66
N ARG A 102 -3.66 -37.58 14.71
CA ARG A 102 -4.74 -37.91 15.65
C ARG A 102 -5.22 -39.34 15.45
N ASN A 103 -5.48 -39.75 14.21
CA ASN A 103 -5.96 -41.10 13.89
C ASN A 103 -4.91 -42.18 14.20
N GLU A 104 -3.62 -41.93 13.90
CA GLU A 104 -2.54 -42.83 14.28
C GLU A 104 -2.43 -42.98 15.80
N MET A 105 -2.56 -41.88 16.54
CA MET A 105 -2.51 -41.86 18.00
C MET A 105 -3.67 -42.63 18.62
N LEU A 106 -4.91 -42.42 18.13
CA LEU A 106 -6.08 -43.18 18.57
C LEU A 106 -5.89 -44.69 18.36
N SER A 107 -5.44 -45.10 17.17
CA SER A 107 -5.19 -46.52 16.87
C SER A 107 -4.10 -47.13 17.77
N LYS A 108 -3.03 -46.37 18.08
CA LYS A 108 -2.00 -46.83 19.02
C LYS A 108 -2.55 -46.99 20.44
N PHE A 109 -3.42 -46.08 20.89
CA PHE A 109 -4.06 -46.22 22.20
C PHE A 109 -4.97 -47.44 22.26
N GLU A 110 -5.81 -47.67 21.25
CA GLU A 110 -6.66 -48.87 21.17
C GLU A 110 -5.82 -50.17 21.22
N SER A 111 -4.66 -50.18 20.54
CA SER A 111 -3.72 -51.29 20.61
C SER A 111 -3.09 -51.47 21.99
N VAL A 112 -2.79 -50.37 22.69
CA VAL A 112 -2.26 -50.40 24.06
C VAL A 112 -3.32 -50.91 25.03
N ASP A 113 -4.55 -50.41 24.94
CA ASP A 113 -5.70 -50.84 25.75
C ASP A 113 -5.93 -52.35 25.57
N SER A 114 -5.94 -52.85 24.32
CA SER A 114 -6.07 -54.29 24.04
C SER A 114 -4.95 -55.13 24.66
N ARG A 115 -3.73 -54.60 24.74
CA ARG A 115 -2.60 -55.28 25.41
C ARG A 115 -2.76 -55.26 26.93
N PHE A 116 -3.28 -54.17 27.48
CA PHE A 116 -3.61 -54.08 28.90
C PHE A 116 -4.71 -55.07 29.27
N ASP A 117 -5.80 -55.16 28.52
CA ASP A 117 -6.86 -56.15 28.72
C ASP A 117 -6.29 -57.58 28.71
N SER A 118 -5.40 -57.87 27.75
CA SER A 118 -4.73 -59.18 27.69
C SER A 118 -3.80 -59.46 28.87
N LEU A 119 -3.13 -58.44 29.42
CA LEU A 119 -2.29 -58.58 30.60
C LEU A 119 -3.14 -58.75 31.86
N GLU A 120 -4.22 -57.97 31.99
CA GLU A 120 -5.18 -58.07 33.09
C GLU A 120 -5.80 -59.48 33.15
N ALA A 121 -6.17 -60.05 31.99
CA ALA A 121 -6.66 -61.42 31.88
C ALA A 121 -5.65 -62.50 32.34
N LYS A 122 -4.34 -62.20 32.34
CA LYS A 122 -3.29 -63.12 32.80
C LYS A 122 -3.04 -63.06 34.31
N ILE A 123 -3.46 -62.00 35.00
CA ILE A 123 -3.27 -61.83 36.45
C ILE A 123 -3.82 -63.03 37.25
N PRO A 124 -5.07 -63.52 37.01
CA PRO A 124 -5.59 -64.67 37.76
C PRO A 124 -4.81 -65.98 37.54
N VAL A 125 -4.14 -66.12 36.39
CA VAL A 125 -3.27 -67.28 36.13
C VAL A 125 -2.02 -67.21 36.98
N MET A 126 -1.41 -66.02 37.09
CA MET A 126 -0.24 -65.78 37.92
C MET A 126 -0.56 -66.00 39.41
N GLU A 127 -1.74 -65.55 39.87
CA GLU A 127 -2.22 -65.82 41.23
C GLU A 127 -2.35 -67.33 41.52
N LYS A 128 -2.88 -68.11 40.56
CA LYS A 128 -2.96 -69.57 40.69
C LYS A 128 -1.60 -70.23 40.74
N ILE A 129 -0.63 -69.76 39.94
CA ILE A 129 0.75 -70.27 39.97
C ILE A 129 1.39 -70.01 41.34
N ALA A 130 1.28 -68.79 41.87
CA ALA A 130 1.77 -68.46 43.21
C ALA A 130 1.13 -69.34 44.29
N ALA A 131 -0.18 -69.61 44.20
CA ALA A 131 -0.85 -70.54 45.11
C ALA A 131 -0.33 -71.99 44.99
N PHE A 132 0.01 -72.46 43.78
CA PHE A 132 0.61 -73.77 43.60
C PHE A 132 2.03 -73.86 44.16
N GLU A 133 2.84 -72.81 44.02
CA GLU A 133 4.19 -72.75 44.60
C GLU A 133 4.14 -72.91 46.13
N VAL A 134 3.22 -72.22 46.81
CA VAL A 134 3.01 -72.36 48.26
C VAL A 134 2.64 -73.80 48.64
N ARG A 135 1.68 -74.40 47.91
CA ARG A 135 1.24 -75.78 48.18
C ARG A 135 2.34 -76.81 47.91
N LEU A 136 3.17 -76.58 46.90
CA LEU A 136 4.32 -77.43 46.60
C LEU A 136 5.33 -77.42 47.76
N ALA A 137 5.67 -76.24 48.26
CA ALA A 137 6.56 -76.09 49.41
C ALA A 137 6.01 -76.80 50.67
N GLU A 138 4.69 -76.75 50.90
CA GLU A 138 4.05 -77.50 52.00
C GLU A 138 4.16 -79.02 51.83
N ILE A 139 4.00 -79.53 50.60
CA ILE A 139 4.14 -80.95 50.29
C ILE A 139 5.58 -81.41 50.48
N GLU A 140 6.55 -80.64 49.98
CA GLU A 140 7.99 -80.90 50.14
C GLU A 140 8.37 -80.99 51.62
N LYS A 141 7.88 -80.06 52.46
CA LYS A 141 8.07 -80.10 53.91
C LYS A 141 7.45 -81.32 54.58
N LYS A 142 6.27 -81.78 54.14
CA LYS A 142 5.63 -82.98 54.69
C LYS A 142 6.39 -84.25 54.34
N LEU A 143 6.92 -84.35 53.13
CA LEU A 143 7.74 -85.47 52.67
C LEU A 143 9.07 -85.56 53.45
N SER A 144 9.72 -84.43 53.74
CA SER A 144 10.97 -84.42 54.50
C SER A 144 10.83 -84.83 55.97
N VAL A 145 9.62 -84.83 56.53
CA VAL A 145 9.36 -85.26 57.93
C VAL A 145 9.11 -86.77 58.03
N HIS A 146 8.80 -87.44 56.91
CA HIS A 146 8.50 -88.88 56.86
C HIS A 146 9.63 -89.72 56.20
N ALA A 147 10.73 -89.09 55.79
CA ALA A 147 11.96 -89.73 55.30
C ALA A 147 13.01 -89.77 56.41
#